data_AF-A0A7Y6AF65-F1
#
_entry.id   AF-A0A7Y6AF65-F1
#
_cell.length_a   1.000
_cell.length_b   1.000
_cell.length_c   1.000
_cell.angle_alpha   90.00
_cell.angle_beta   90.00
_cell.angle_gamma   90.00
#
_symmetry.space_group_name_H-M   'P 1'
#
loop_
_entity.id
_entity.type
_entity.pdbx_description
1 polymer ?
#
loop_
_entity_poly.entity_id
_entity_poly.type
_entity_poly.pdbx_seq_one_letter_code
_entity_poly.pdbx_strand_id
1 'polypeptide(L)'
;RGVYPVALAHLLLGEPEFVHVTGSLGKTGVDADAGLLMTWPGGVRAFAETSLIGTLPTNAGITGTDGRIDIAAPFHAARSLTVRKHPDAEEVRIDDAPKQALAAELREVRDRVRQGATESPVMPLDATLAVMRILDDARTALGATPCPA
;
A
#
# COMPACT_ATOMS: atom_id res chain seq x y z
N ARG A 1 -2.89 -0.01 10.39
CA ARG A 1 -1.90 -0.55 9.41
C ARG A 1 -2.04 0.17 8.05
N GLY A 2 -2.10 1.52 8.06
CA GLY A 2 -2.46 2.31 6.87
C GLY A 2 -1.36 2.45 5.82
N VAL A 3 -0.10 2.25 6.19
CA VAL A 3 1.04 2.40 5.27
C VAL A 3 1.00 1.41 4.11
N TYR A 4 0.63 0.15 4.34
CA TYR A 4 0.67 -0.88 3.31
C TYR A 4 -0.23 -0.60 2.10
N PRO A 5 -1.51 -0.24 2.25
CA PRO A 5 -2.35 0.01 1.09
C PRO A 5 -1.96 1.30 0.35
N VAL A 6 -1.48 2.33 1.06
CA VAL A 6 -0.95 3.56 0.45
C VAL A 6 0.33 3.27 -0.33
N ALA A 7 1.26 2.50 0.25
CA ALA A 7 2.49 2.10 -0.42
C ALA A 7 2.23 1.24 -1.66
N LEU A 8 1.25 0.34 -1.62
CA LEU A 8 0.85 -0.45 -2.80
C LEU A 8 0.30 0.44 -3.92
N ALA A 9 -0.56 1.40 -3.59
CA ALA A 9 -1.09 2.34 -4.58
C ALA A 9 0.02 3.20 -5.18
N HIS A 10 0.92 3.73 -4.35
CA HIS A 10 2.07 4.52 -4.78
C HIS A 10 3.04 3.69 -5.65
N LEU A 11 3.30 2.43 -5.30
CA LEU A 11 4.15 1.54 -6.09
C LEU A 11 3.63 1.37 -7.53
N LEU A 12 2.31 1.32 -7.71
CA LEU A 12 1.68 1.08 -9.01
C LEU A 12 1.43 2.36 -9.81
N LEU A 13 1.11 3.46 -9.13
CA LEU A 13 0.56 4.66 -9.75
C LEU A 13 1.37 5.94 -9.46
N GLY A 14 2.36 5.88 -8.57
CA GLY A 14 3.12 7.05 -8.10
C GLY A 14 2.32 7.93 -7.13
N GLU A 15 2.69 9.21 -7.06
CA GLU A 15 2.05 10.18 -6.15
C GLU A 15 0.65 10.58 -6.68
N PRO A 16 -0.41 10.53 -5.87
CA PRO A 16 -1.76 10.93 -6.28
C PRO A 16 -1.90 12.45 -6.42
N GLU A 17 -2.85 12.89 -7.25
CA GLU A 17 -3.21 14.31 -7.39
C GLU A 17 -4.08 14.79 -6.22
N PHE A 18 -4.98 13.94 -5.73
CA PHE A 18 -5.85 14.24 -4.60
C PHE A 18 -5.95 13.06 -3.63
N VAL A 19 -6.06 13.39 -2.35
CA VAL A 19 -6.30 12.45 -1.26
C VAL A 19 -7.47 12.97 -0.42
N HIS A 20 -8.55 12.20 -0.37
CA HIS A 20 -9.69 12.45 0.51
C HIS A 20 -9.73 11.40 1.60
N VAL A 21 -9.96 11.83 2.84
CA VAL A 21 -9.88 10.94 4.01
C VAL A 21 -11.11 11.11 4.89
N THR A 22 -11.61 10.00 5.40
CA THR A 22 -12.65 9.94 6.43
C THR A 22 -12.27 8.86 7.44
N GLY A 23 -12.75 8.98 8.67
CA GLY A 23 -12.40 8.03 9.72
C GLY A 23 -12.68 8.59 11.10
N SER A 24 -12.14 7.94 12.11
CA SER A 24 -12.30 8.36 13.49
C SER A 24 -10.98 8.31 14.26
N LEU A 25 -10.83 9.21 15.24
CA LEU A 25 -9.74 9.15 16.21
C LEU A 25 -10.16 8.36 17.43
N GLY A 26 -9.26 7.54 17.94
CA GLY A 26 -9.38 6.89 19.23
C GLY A 26 -9.11 7.85 20.39
N LYS A 27 -9.31 7.36 21.61
CA LYS A 27 -9.14 8.15 22.86
C LYS A 27 -7.73 8.74 23.04
N THR A 28 -6.72 8.14 22.41
CA THR A 28 -5.32 8.57 22.47
C THR A 28 -4.94 9.58 21.39
N GLY A 29 -5.88 9.96 20.51
CA GLY A 29 -5.62 10.84 19.36
C GLY A 29 -4.99 10.12 18.15
N VAL A 30 -4.76 8.81 18.23
CA VAL A 30 -4.39 7.97 17.09
C VAL A 30 -5.65 7.61 16.30
N ASP A 31 -5.57 7.51 14.98
CA ASP A 31 -6.66 7.01 14.13
C ASP A 31 -7.12 5.62 14.60
N ALA A 32 -8.40 5.51 14.94
CA ALA A 32 -9.05 4.23 15.25
C ALA A 32 -9.41 3.48 13.96
N ASP A 33 -9.82 4.22 12.93
CA ASP A 33 -10.03 3.75 11.56
C ASP A 33 -9.88 4.91 10.58
N ALA A 34 -9.53 4.59 9.34
CA ALA A 34 -9.46 5.55 8.25
C ALA A 34 -9.74 4.88 6.90
N GLY A 35 -10.53 5.56 6.07
CA GLY A 35 -10.71 5.29 4.65
C GLY A 35 -10.13 6.45 3.84
N LEU A 36 -9.33 6.11 2.83
CA LEU A 36 -8.67 7.05 1.93
C LEU A 36 -9.12 6.78 0.50
N LEU A 37 -9.56 7.83 -0.20
CA LEU A 37 -9.76 7.86 -1.64
C LEU A 37 -8.64 8.68 -2.27
N MET A 38 -7.82 8.02 -3.08
CA MET A 38 -6.71 8.64 -3.82
C MET A 38 -7.03 8.64 -5.31
N THR A 39 -6.73 9.74 -6.01
CA THR A 39 -7.01 9.87 -7.45
C THR A 39 -5.79 10.35 -8.23
N TRP A 40 -5.68 9.88 -9.47
CA TRP A 40 -4.64 10.25 -10.44
C TRP A 40 -5.27 10.76 -11.74
N PRO A 41 -4.49 11.44 -12.61
CA PRO A 41 -4.93 11.85 -13.93
C PRO A 41 -5.52 10.68 -14.74
N GLY A 42 -6.50 10.97 -15.59
CA GLY A 42 -7.18 9.95 -16.40
C GLY A 42 -8.24 9.13 -15.67
N GLY A 43 -8.65 9.55 -14.46
CA GLY A 43 -9.75 8.93 -13.71
C GLY A 43 -9.40 7.66 -12.95
N VAL A 44 -8.09 7.33 -12.88
CA VAL A 44 -7.58 6.23 -12.06
C VAL A 44 -7.73 6.59 -10.58
N ARG A 45 -8.16 5.63 -9.77
CA ARG A 45 -8.38 5.82 -8.33
C ARG A 45 -8.03 4.58 -7.54
N ALA A 46 -7.68 4.78 -6.28
CA ALA A 46 -7.47 3.72 -5.31
C ALA A 46 -8.24 4.03 -4.03
N PHE A 47 -8.79 2.98 -3.42
CA PHE A 47 -9.39 3.04 -2.10
C PHE A 47 -8.50 2.25 -1.13
N ALA A 48 -8.14 2.87 -0.02
CA ALA A 48 -7.36 2.26 1.04
C ALA A 48 -8.14 2.36 2.35
N GLU A 49 -8.19 1.28 3.11
CA GLU A 49 -8.87 1.24 4.41
C GLU A 49 -7.93 0.68 5.47
N THR A 50 -8.00 1.25 6.67
CA THR A 50 -7.31 0.72 7.84
C THR A 50 -8.17 0.84 9.08
N SER A 51 -8.03 -0.10 9.99
CA SER A 51 -8.77 -0.09 11.25
C SER A 51 -7.98 -0.77 12.36
N LEU A 52 -8.09 -0.20 13.56
CA LEU A 52 -7.70 -0.78 14.85
C LEU A 52 -8.91 -1.33 15.61
N ILE A 53 -10.13 -0.96 15.20
CA ILE A 53 -11.39 -1.29 15.89
C ILE A 53 -12.25 -2.30 15.13
N GLY A 54 -11.90 -2.62 13.89
CA GLY A 54 -12.59 -3.59 13.04
C GLY A 54 -11.62 -4.51 12.30
N THR A 55 -12.03 -5.76 12.09
CA THR A 55 -11.25 -6.72 11.30
C THR A 55 -11.56 -6.53 9.82
N LEU A 56 -10.55 -6.10 9.06
CA LEU A 56 -10.64 -5.95 7.61
C LEU A 56 -10.19 -7.24 6.89
N PRO A 57 -10.70 -7.53 5.67
CA PRO A 57 -10.26 -8.67 4.87
C PRO A 57 -8.74 -8.71 4.63
N THR A 58 -8.08 -7.54 4.62
CA THR A 58 -6.63 -7.40 4.42
C THR A 58 -6.12 -8.01 3.11
N ASN A 59 -6.98 -8.10 2.09
CA ASN A 59 -6.62 -8.41 0.71
C ASN A 59 -6.39 -7.11 -0.08
N ALA A 60 -5.97 -7.24 -1.35
CA ALA A 60 -5.91 -6.11 -2.28
C ALA A 60 -6.38 -6.54 -3.67
N GLY A 61 -6.96 -5.61 -4.43
CA GLY A 61 -7.44 -5.84 -5.78
C GLY A 61 -6.99 -4.73 -6.72
N ILE A 62 -6.60 -5.10 -7.94
CA ILE A 62 -6.19 -4.17 -9.00
C ILE A 62 -7.05 -4.50 -10.21
N THR A 63 -7.78 -3.52 -10.75
CA THR A 63 -8.67 -3.72 -11.91
C THR A 63 -8.25 -2.79 -13.03
N GLY A 64 -8.08 -3.36 -14.22
CA GLY A 64 -7.83 -2.63 -15.47
C GLY A 64 -8.88 -3.00 -16.52
N THR A 65 -8.70 -2.50 -17.74
CA THR A 65 -9.61 -2.77 -18.86
C THR A 65 -9.62 -4.24 -19.28
N ASP A 66 -8.50 -4.94 -19.11
CA ASP A 66 -8.29 -6.28 -19.66
C ASP A 66 -8.50 -7.37 -18.60
N GLY A 67 -8.78 -7.00 -17.35
CA GLY A 67 -8.91 -7.96 -16.26
C GLY A 67 -8.68 -7.38 -14.87
N ARG A 68 -8.50 -8.29 -13.91
CA ARG A 68 -8.24 -7.98 -12.51
C ARG A 68 -7.20 -8.90 -11.89
N ILE A 69 -6.47 -8.37 -10.91
CA ILE A 69 -5.56 -9.10 -10.06
C ILE A 69 -6.11 -9.04 -8.63
N ASP A 70 -6.25 -10.19 -7.99
CA ASP A 70 -6.62 -10.32 -6.59
C ASP A 70 -5.43 -10.86 -5.79
N ILE A 71 -4.95 -10.07 -4.84
CA ILE A 71 -3.83 -10.41 -3.97
C ILE A 71 -4.39 -10.96 -2.66
N ALA A 72 -4.01 -12.20 -2.32
CA ALA A 72 -4.55 -12.88 -1.14
C ALA A 72 -4.11 -12.21 0.17
N ALA A 73 -4.95 -12.33 1.20
CA ALA A 73 -4.68 -11.77 2.50
C ALA A 73 -3.59 -12.57 3.27
N PRO A 74 -2.76 -11.89 4.09
CA PRO A 74 -2.58 -10.44 4.11
C PRO A 74 -1.78 -9.98 2.88
N PHE A 75 -2.27 -8.97 2.14
CA PHE A 75 -1.67 -8.63 0.85
C PHE A 75 -0.20 -8.16 0.94
N HIS A 76 0.19 -7.56 2.06
CA HIS A 76 1.57 -7.10 2.31
C HIS A 76 2.56 -8.23 2.60
N ALA A 77 2.08 -9.46 2.77
CA ALA A 77 2.89 -10.67 2.87
C ALA A 77 2.22 -11.80 2.08
N ALA A 78 1.59 -11.43 0.94
CA ALA A 78 0.80 -12.35 0.15
C ALA A 78 1.64 -13.52 -0.33
N ARG A 79 1.05 -14.72 -0.27
CA ARG A 79 1.64 -15.93 -0.83
C ARG A 79 1.09 -16.35 -2.16
N SER A 80 -0.03 -15.74 -2.53
CA SER A 80 -0.69 -16.01 -3.78
C SER A 80 -1.37 -14.77 -4.31
N LEU A 81 -1.36 -14.63 -5.62
CA LEU A 81 -2.26 -13.75 -6.33
C LEU A 81 -2.98 -14.54 -7.43
N THR A 82 -4.18 -14.10 -7.75
CA THR A 82 -5.00 -14.64 -8.84
C THR A 82 -5.14 -13.55 -9.90
N VAL A 83 -4.70 -13.83 -11.12
CA VAL A 83 -4.96 -12.98 -12.29
C VAL A 83 -6.19 -13.51 -13.01
N ARG A 84 -7.11 -12.64 -13.43
CA ARG A 84 -8.28 -12.98 -14.26
C ARG A 84 -8.30 -12.06 -15.47
N LYS A 85 -8.20 -12.62 -16.68
CA LYS A 85 -8.35 -11.87 -17.92
C LYS A 85 -9.80 -11.87 -18.39
N HIS A 86 -10.23 -10.84 -19.12
CA HIS A 86 -11.52 -10.81 -19.82
C HIS A 86 -11.34 -11.17 -21.31
N PRO A 87 -12.32 -11.83 -21.96
CA PRO A 87 -13.53 -12.47 -21.42
C PRO A 87 -13.27 -13.90 -20.89
N ASP A 88 -12.16 -14.51 -21.28
CA ASP A 88 -11.77 -15.86 -20.88
C ASP A 88 -10.97 -15.78 -19.58
N ALA A 89 -11.65 -16.11 -18.47
CA ALA A 89 -11.13 -16.06 -17.11
C ALA A 89 -10.03 -17.11 -16.87
N GLU A 90 -8.90 -16.97 -17.56
CA GLU A 90 -7.68 -17.69 -17.23
C GLU A 90 -7.27 -17.26 -15.83
N GLU A 91 -7.42 -18.18 -14.87
CA GLU A 91 -6.99 -18.02 -13.49
C GLU A 91 -5.56 -18.54 -13.36
N VAL A 92 -4.61 -17.63 -13.22
CA VAL A 92 -3.22 -17.98 -12.89
C VAL A 92 -2.99 -17.69 -11.42
N ARG A 93 -2.71 -18.75 -10.65
CA ARG A 93 -2.27 -18.66 -9.27
C ARG A 93 -0.75 -18.69 -9.22
N ILE A 94 -0.15 -17.63 -8.66
CA ILE A 94 1.31 -17.54 -8.48
C ILE A 94 1.64 -17.79 -7.01
N ASP A 95 2.22 -18.94 -6.69
CA ASP A 95 2.68 -19.27 -5.33
C ASP A 95 4.22 -19.16 -5.23
N ASP A 96 4.74 -17.94 -5.06
CA ASP A 96 6.20 -17.67 -4.99
C ASP A 96 6.60 -16.83 -3.76
N ALA A 97 5.90 -17.01 -2.64
CA ALA A 97 6.26 -16.28 -1.43
C ALA A 97 7.58 -16.79 -0.82
N PRO A 98 8.51 -15.87 -0.46
CA PRO A 98 9.63 -16.21 0.41
C PRO A 98 9.14 -16.90 1.68
N LYS A 99 9.79 -18.01 2.06
CA LYS A 99 9.45 -18.74 3.30
C LYS A 99 9.59 -17.87 4.55
N GLN A 100 10.42 -16.82 4.47
CA GLN A 100 10.69 -15.86 5.54
C GLN A 100 10.30 -14.45 5.07
N ALA A 101 9.44 -13.77 5.83
CA ALA A 101 8.79 -12.51 5.44
C ALA A 101 9.78 -11.41 5.00
N LEU A 102 10.95 -11.33 5.63
CA LEU A 102 11.95 -10.28 5.36
C LEU A 102 13.11 -10.74 4.44
N ALA A 103 13.08 -11.98 3.94
CA ALA A 103 14.22 -12.50 3.19
C ALA A 103 14.48 -11.75 1.88
N ALA A 104 13.42 -11.23 1.24
CA ALA A 104 13.54 -10.41 0.03
C ALA A 104 14.18 -9.05 0.36
N GLU A 105 13.67 -8.36 1.38
CA GLU A 105 14.18 -7.06 1.82
C GLU A 105 15.64 -7.14 2.27
N LEU A 106 16.00 -8.15 3.07
CA LEU A 106 17.39 -8.38 3.50
C LEU A 106 18.33 -8.65 2.32
N ARG A 107 17.86 -9.39 1.31
CA ARG A 107 18.64 -9.65 0.10
C ARG A 107 18.90 -8.36 -0.67
N GLU A 108 17.87 -7.54 -0.86
CA GLU A 108 17.97 -6.24 -1.53
C GLU A 108 18.94 -5.31 -0.79
N VAL A 109 18.79 -5.14 0.53
CA VAL A 109 19.70 -4.31 1.34
C VAL A 109 21.14 -4.80 1.23
N ARG A 110 21.37 -6.10 1.38
CA ARG A 110 22.70 -6.71 1.25
C ARG A 110 23.31 -6.39 -0.12
N ASP A 111 22.53 -6.55 -1.19
CA ASP A 111 23.02 -6.36 -2.55
C ASP A 111 23.31 -4.88 -2.84
N ARG A 112 22.47 -3.95 -2.35
CA ARG A 112 22.72 -2.51 -2.45
C ARG A 112 23.97 -2.08 -1.69
N VAL A 113 24.13 -2.52 -0.43
CA VAL A 113 25.33 -2.21 0.38
C VAL A 113 26.59 -2.74 -0.30
N ARG A 114 26.56 -3.95 -0.85
CA ARG A 114 27.71 -4.53 -1.58
C ARG A 114 28.08 -3.76 -2.84
N GLN A 115 27.09 -3.13 -3.49
CA GLN A 115 27.29 -2.31 -4.68
C GLN A 115 27.69 -0.86 -4.34
N GLY A 116 27.79 -0.50 -3.06
CA GLY A 116 28.06 0.87 -2.62
C GLY A 116 26.89 1.84 -2.88
N ALA A 117 25.68 1.31 -3.12
CA ALA A 117 24.49 2.13 -3.31
C ALA A 117 23.96 2.65 -1.97
N THR A 118 23.43 3.86 -1.97
CA THR A 118 22.85 4.52 -0.78
C THR A 118 21.33 4.32 -0.67
N GLU A 119 20.69 3.76 -1.69
CA GLU A 119 19.25 3.49 -1.72
C GLU A 119 18.91 2.27 -2.59
N SER A 120 17.66 1.82 -2.49
CA SER A 120 17.10 0.79 -3.36
C SER A 120 16.38 1.43 -4.54
N PRO A 121 16.59 0.98 -5.79
CA PRO A 121 15.77 1.40 -6.92
C PRO A 121 14.33 0.88 -6.85
N VAL A 122 14.05 -0.15 -6.03
CA VAL A 122 12.69 -0.67 -5.79
C VAL A 122 11.95 0.18 -4.77
N MET A 123 12.66 0.71 -3.77
CA MET A 123 12.14 1.66 -2.79
C MET A 123 13.10 2.84 -2.62
N PRO A 124 13.11 3.80 -3.56
CA PRO A 124 13.93 5.00 -3.46
C PRO A 124 13.53 5.85 -2.26
N LEU A 125 14.43 6.71 -1.80
CA LEU A 125 14.15 7.63 -0.69
C LEU A 125 12.94 8.52 -1.01
N ASP A 126 12.87 9.05 -2.23
CA ASP A 126 11.77 9.92 -2.66
C ASP A 126 10.41 9.23 -2.61
N ALA A 127 10.35 7.94 -2.97
CA ALA A 127 9.13 7.14 -2.87
C ALA A 127 8.71 6.95 -1.40
N THR A 128 9.68 6.73 -0.50
CA THR A 128 9.40 6.66 0.94
C THR A 128 8.83 7.96 1.45
N LEU A 129 9.44 9.10 1.09
CA LEU A 129 8.99 10.42 1.50
C LEU A 129 7.60 10.75 0.94
N ALA A 130 7.31 10.37 -0.30
CA ALA A 130 5.97 10.54 -0.90
C ALA A 130 4.89 9.80 -0.12
N VAL A 131 5.12 8.53 0.22
CA VAL A 131 4.19 7.75 1.04
C VAL A 131 4.01 8.37 2.42
N MET A 132 5.08 8.88 3.04
CA MET A 132 4.98 9.54 4.36
C MET A 132 4.17 10.85 4.28
N ARG A 133 4.37 11.67 3.25
CA ARG A 133 3.56 12.88 3.03
C ARG A 133 2.07 12.55 2.93
N ILE A 134 1.71 11.54 2.13
CA ILE A 134 0.32 11.11 1.98
C ILE A 134 -0.29 10.70 3.34
N LEU A 135 0.46 9.96 4.16
CA LEU A 135 0.00 9.54 5.49
C LEU A 135 -0.10 10.70 6.49
N ASP A 136 0.84 11.63 6.46
CA ASP A 136 0.83 12.81 7.32
C ASP A 136 -0.32 13.75 6.97
N ASP A 137 -0.57 13.98 5.68
CA ASP A 137 -1.71 14.75 5.18
C ASP A 137 -3.03 14.08 5.57
N ALA A 138 -3.13 12.75 5.42
CA ALA A 138 -4.31 11.98 5.81
C ALA A 138 -4.60 12.06 7.31
N ARG A 139 -3.56 11.93 8.15
CA ARG A 139 -3.67 12.08 9.61
C ARG A 139 -4.10 13.48 10.00
N THR A 140 -3.50 14.49 9.37
CA THR A 140 -3.83 15.91 9.61
C THR A 140 -5.29 16.21 9.21
N ALA A 141 -5.75 15.69 8.09
CA ALA A 141 -7.14 15.83 7.62
C ALA A 141 -8.16 15.18 8.58
N LEU A 142 -7.78 14.12 9.28
CA LEU A 142 -8.57 13.50 10.36
C LEU A 142 -8.54 14.27 11.69
N GLY A 143 -7.73 15.33 11.78
CA GLY A 143 -7.53 16.10 13.00
C GLY A 143 -6.54 15.49 13.99
N ALA A 144 -5.75 14.48 13.58
CA ALA A 144 -4.67 13.97 14.41
C ALA A 144 -3.55 15.01 14.48
N THR A 145 -3.20 15.45 15.69
CA THR A 145 -2.08 16.38 15.88
C THR A 145 -0.75 15.62 15.97
N PRO A 146 0.36 16.19 15.46
CA PRO A 146 1.68 15.64 15.71
C PRO A 146 1.93 15.48 17.22
N CYS A 147 2.71 14.46 17.60
CA CYS A 147 3.26 14.44 18.96
C CYS A 147 4.12 15.70 19.11
N PRO A 148 3.94 16.52 20.17
CA PRO A 148 4.82 17.65 20.40
C PRO A 148 6.28 17.16 20.47
N ALA A 149 7.16 17.89 19.80
CA ALA A 149 8.60 17.60 19.71
C ALA A 149 9.30 17.75 21.07
#